data_AF-A0A7K1Y1N1-F1
#
_entry.id   AF-A0A7K1Y1N1-F1
#
_cell.length_a   1.000
_cell.length_b   1.000
_cell.length_c   1.000
_cell.angle_alpha   90.00
_cell.angle_beta   90.00
_cell.angle_gamma   90.00
#
_symmetry.space_group_name_H-M   'P 1'
#
loop_
_entity.id
_entity.type
_entity.pdbx_description
1 polymer ?
#
loop_
_entity_poly.entity_id
_entity_poly.type
_entity_poly.pdbx_seq_one_letter_code
_entity_poly.pdbx_strand_id
1 'polypeptide(L)' 'MNADLTVATNSVVDIIYHVTNHSTYHRGQVATQFRLHEIACPATDYIWLKRNGLL' A
#
# COMPACT_ATOMS: atom_id res chain seq x y z
N MET A 1 -36.66 12.85 6.30
CA MET A 1 -35.37 12.89 5.57
C MET A 1 -34.95 11.45 5.34
N ASN A 2 -35.24 10.91 4.16
CA ASN A 2 -34.83 9.55 3.81
C ASN A 2 -33.44 9.66 3.20
N ALA A 3 -32.42 9.18 3.90
CA ALA A 3 -31.09 9.05 3.33
C ALA A 3 -31.16 7.98 2.24
N ASP A 4 -31.12 8.41 0.98
CA ASP A 4 -30.80 7.54 -0.13
C ASP A 4 -29.37 7.01 0.09
N LEU A 5 -29.28 5.82 0.67
CA LEU A 5 -28.05 5.05 0.77
C LEU A 5 -27.75 4.48 -0.62
N THR A 6 -27.31 5.34 -1.54
CA THR A 6 -26.80 4.88 -2.83
C THR A 6 -25.70 3.86 -2.57
N VAL A 7 -25.90 2.64 -3.06
CA VAL A 7 -24.91 1.57 -2.93
C VAL A 7 -23.67 2.02 -3.70
N ALA A 8 -22.58 2.27 -2.98
CA ALA A 8 -21.30 2.60 -3.59
C ALA A 8 -20.80 1.37 -4.36
N THR A 9 -20.72 1.48 -5.68
CA THR A 9 -20.16 0.45 -6.56
C THR A 9 -18.78 0.91 -7.04
N ASN A 10 -17.81 0.00 -7.00
CA ASN A 10 -16.47 0.21 -7.57
C ASN A 10 -16.20 -0.90 -8.57
N SER A 11 -15.52 -0.60 -9.67
CA SER A 11 -15.05 -1.66 -10.55
C SER A 11 -13.93 -2.46 -9.89
N VAL A 12 -13.69 -3.68 -10.35
CA VAL A 12 -12.54 -4.48 -9.90
C VAL A 12 -11.22 -3.73 -10.13
N VAL A 13 -11.14 -2.98 -11.23
CA VAL A 13 -9.97 -2.16 -11.57
C VAL A 13 -9.74 -1.06 -10.52
N ASP A 14 -10.79 -0.34 -10.13
CA ASP A 14 -10.71 0.70 -9.09
C ASP A 14 -10.25 0.12 -7.75
N ILE A 15 -10.76 -1.07 -7.38
CA ILE A 15 -10.37 -1.75 -6.16
C ILE A 15 -8.89 -2.13 -6.20
N ILE A 16 -8.40 -2.71 -7.31
CA ILE A 16 -6.99 -3.08 -7.48
C ILE A 16 -6.08 -1.86 -7.38
N TYR A 17 -6.46 -0.75 -8.02
CA TYR A 17 -5.72 0.51 -7.89
C TYR A 17 -5.70 1.01 -6.45
N HIS A 18 -6.86 1.03 -5.79
CA HIS A 18 -6.97 1.46 -4.41
C HIS A 18 -6.08 0.63 -3.49
N VAL A 19 -6.19 -0.71 -3.50
CA VAL A 19 -5.43 -1.56 -2.56
C VAL A 19 -3.92 -1.48 -2.81
N THR A 20 -3.48 -1.38 -4.07
CA THR A 20 -2.05 -1.26 -4.40
C THR A 20 -1.48 0.07 -3.89
N ASN A 21 -2.20 1.17 -4.11
CA ASN A 21 -1.78 2.50 -3.65
C ASN A 21 -1.87 2.63 -2.13
N HIS A 22 -2.95 2.14 -1.53
CA HIS A 22 -3.16 2.16 -0.08
C HIS A 22 -2.11 1.34 0.66
N SER A 23 -1.75 0.16 0.14
CA SER A 23 -0.64 -0.64 0.66
C SER A 23 0.68 0.13 0.59
N THR A 24 0.94 0.84 -0.51
CA THR A 24 2.16 1.66 -0.68
C THR A 24 2.20 2.83 0.30
N TYR A 25 1.07 3.50 0.52
CA TYR A 25 0.93 4.57 1.52
C TYR A 25 1.28 4.08 2.93
N HIS A 26 0.70 2.97 3.37
CA HIS A 26 0.98 2.43 4.70
C HIS A 26 2.42 1.93 4.86
N ARG A 27 3.01 1.32 3.82
CA ARG A 27 4.45 0.98 3.85
C ARG A 27 5.31 2.24 4.01
N GLY A 28 4.93 3.36 3.39
CA GLY A 28 5.62 4.65 3.57
C GLY A 28 5.55 5.18 5.01
N GLN A 29 4.40 5.03 5.67
CA GLN A 29 4.25 5.37 7.09
C GLN A 29 5.16 4.52 7.98
N VAL A 30 5.18 3.20 7.77
CA VAL A 30 6.04 2.29 8.53
C VAL A 30 7.52 2.58 8.27
N ALA A 31 7.93 2.79 7.02
CA ALA A 31 9.30 3.16 6.67
C ALA A 31 9.74 4.49 7.33
N THR A 32 8.79 5.41 7.54
CA THR A 32 9.03 6.65 8.30
C THR A 32 9.32 6.34 9.76
N GLN A 33 8.56 5.43 10.38
CA GLN A 33 8.83 4.99 11.76
C GLN A 33 10.20 4.33 11.88
N PHE A 34 10.61 3.46 10.94
CA PHE A 34 11.95 2.88 10.92
C PHE A 34 13.05 3.96 10.93
N ARG A 35 12.94 4.96 10.05
CA ARG A 35 13.90 6.07 9.97
C ARG A 35 13.95 6.90 11.26
N LEU A 36 12.80 7.20 11.87
CA LEU A 36 12.72 7.96 13.12
C LEU A 36 13.42 7.25 14.28
N HIS A 37 13.50 5.92 14.26
CA HIS A 37 14.16 5.11 15.28
C HIS A 37 15.57 4.65 14.86
N GLU A 38 16.11 5.19 13.75
CA GLU A 38 17.43 4.82 13.21
C GLU A 38 17.58 3.31 12.89
N ILE A 39 16.47 2.64 12.59
CA ILE A 39 16.45 1.22 12.21
C ILE A 39 16.47 1.11 10.68
N ALA A 40 17.29 0.20 10.16
CA ALA A 40 17.31 -0.09 8.73
C ALA A 40 15.93 -0.57 8.25
N CYS A 41 15.34 0.14 7.30
CA CYS A 41 14.07 -0.25 6.70
C CYS A 41 14.27 -1.43 5.73
N PRO A 42 13.47 -2.51 5.82
CA PRO A 42 13.55 -3.59 4.84
C PRO A 42 13.16 -3.09 3.45
N ALA A 43 13.81 -3.62 2.41
CA ALA A 43 13.42 -3.38 1.03
C ALA A 43 12.12 -4.13 0.72
N THR A 44 11.16 -3.44 0.12
CA THR A 44 9.86 -4.01 -0.26
C THR A 44 9.59 -3.90 -1.75
N ASP A 45 10.53 -3.39 -2.54
CA ASP A 45 10.39 -3.25 -3.98
C ASP A 45 10.54 -4.62 -4.67
N TYR A 46 9.56 -4.98 -5.51
CA TYR A 46 9.54 -6.27 -6.19
C TYR A 46 10.76 -6.47 -7.09
N ILE A 47 11.15 -5.46 -7.88
CA ILE A 47 12.26 -5.58 -8.83
C ILE A 47 13.57 -5.75 -8.08
N TRP A 48 13.78 -4.99 -7.01
CA TRP A 48 14.95 -5.13 -6.14
C TRP A 48 15.00 -6.53 -5.54
N LEU A 49 13.91 -7.01 -4.93
CA LEU A 49 13.87 -8.33 -4.32
C LEU A 49 14.14 -9.44 -5.35
N LYS A 50 13.52 -9.35 -6.53
CA LYS A 50 13.68 -10.35 -7.59
C LYS A 50 15.11 -10.39 -8.13
N ARG A 51 15.72 -9.22 -8.37
CA ARG A 51 17.10 -9.11 -8.87
C ARG A 51 18.14 -9.60 -7.86
N ASN A 52 17.86 -9.47 -6.57
CA ASN A 52 18.73 -9.97 -5.50
C ASN A 52 18.45 -11.43 -5.12
N GLY A 53 17.56 -12.14 -5.82
CA GLY A 53 17.25 -13.54 -5.53
C GLY A 53 16.53 -13.77 -4.20
N LEU A 54 15.85 -12.74 -3.68
CA LEU A 54 15.08 -12.79 -2.43
C LEU A 54 13.59 -13.11 -2.68
N LEU A 55 13.20 -13.25 -3.95
CA LEU A 55 11.90 -13.68 -4.47
C LEU A 55 12.05 -14.53 -5.74
#